data_AF-A0A2G1QHA7-F1
#
_entry.id   AF-A0A2G1QHA7-F1
#
_cell.length_a   1.000
_cell.length_b   1.000
_cell.length_c   1.000
_cell.angle_alpha   90.00
_cell.angle_beta   90.00
_cell.angle_gamma   90.00
#
_symmetry.space_group_name_H-M   'P 1'
#
loop_
_entity.id
_entity.type
_entity.pdbx_description
1 polymer ?
#
loop_
_entity_poly.entity_id
_entity_poly.type
_entity_poly.pdbx_seq_one_letter_code
_entity_poly.pdbx_strand_id
1 'polypeptide(L)' 'MRGQAGFWDVDERYALLSEAGDPLVKLNEVVPWDVFRKPLAKALKRSDGAKGGRPPFDPVM' A
#
# COMPACT_ATOMS: atom_id res chain seq x y z
N MET A 1 4.54 -30.75 -3.42
CA MET A 1 5.66 -30.14 -2.66
C MET A 1 5.63 -28.65 -2.92
N ARG A 2 5.59 -27.78 -1.90
CA ARG A 2 5.81 -26.34 -2.11
C ARG A 2 7.33 -26.12 -2.15
N GLY A 3 7.88 -25.84 -3.33
CA GLY A 3 9.29 -25.47 -3.49
C GLY A 3 9.56 -24.12 -2.83
N GLN A 4 10.77 -23.94 -2.31
CA GLN A 4 11.23 -22.63 -1.85
C GLN A 4 11.21 -21.67 -3.04
N ALA A 5 10.62 -20.48 -2.85
CA ALA A 5 10.66 -19.44 -3.86
C ALA A 5 12.12 -19.02 -4.12
N GLY A 6 12.47 -18.86 -5.39
CA GLY A 6 13.74 -18.26 -5.79
C GLY A 6 13.87 -16.84 -5.26
N PHE A 7 15.12 -16.36 -5.19
CA PHE A 7 15.42 -15.03 -4.63
C PHE A 7 14.71 -13.89 -5.38
N TRP A 8 14.44 -14.08 -6.69
CA TRP A 8 13.86 -13.09 -7.57
C TRP A 8 12.40 -13.35 -7.93
N ASP A 9 11.78 -14.42 -7.42
CA ASP A 9 10.41 -14.81 -7.77
C ASP A 9 9.39 -13.69 -7.52
N VAL A 10 9.64 -12.84 -6.52
CA VAL A 10 8.77 -11.71 -6.19
C VAL A 10 8.85 -10.63 -7.28
N ASP A 11 10.07 -10.23 -7.66
CA ASP A 11 10.29 -9.19 -8.66
C ASP A 11 9.80 -9.64 -10.04
N GLU A 12 10.09 -10.88 -10.42
CA GLU A 12 9.59 -11.48 -11.66
C GLU A 12 8.06 -11.50 -11.72
N ARG A 13 7.40 -11.82 -10.62
CA ARG A 13 5.93 -11.79 -10.55
C ARG A 13 5.37 -10.38 -10.65
N TYR A 14 6.02 -9.39 -10.05
CA TYR A 14 5.61 -7.99 -10.19
C TYR A 14 5.79 -7.47 -11.62
N ALA A 15 6.87 -7.85 -12.29
CA ALA A 15 7.08 -7.53 -13.70
C ALA A 15 5.95 -8.11 -14.58
N LEU A 16 5.64 -9.39 -14.41
CA LEU A 16 4.54 -10.05 -15.13
C LEU A 16 3.17 -9.42 -14.85
N LEU A 17 2.90 -9.03 -13.60
CA LEU A 17 1.67 -8.30 -13.24
C LEU A 17 1.60 -6.94 -13.94
N SER A 18 2.71 -6.22 -13.98
CA SER A 18 2.81 -4.92 -14.64
C SER A 18 2.61 -5.04 -16.16
N GLU A 19 3.22 -6.03 -16.81
CA GLU A 19 3.03 -6.35 -18.23
C GLU A 19 1.59 -6.74 -18.56
N ALA A 20 0.92 -7.48 -17.66
CA ALA A 20 -0.50 -7.81 -17.79
C ALA A 20 -1.43 -6.59 -17.61
N GLY A 21 -0.88 -5.43 -17.25
CA GLY A 21 -1.62 -4.19 -17.04
C GLY A 21 -2.21 -4.09 -15.64
N ASP A 22 -1.34 -4.10 -14.63
CA ASP A 22 -1.70 -4.02 -13.21
C ASP A 22 -2.69 -2.87 -12.95
N PRO A 23 -3.93 -3.18 -12.51
CA PRO A 23 -4.93 -2.16 -12.23
C PRO A 23 -4.52 -1.22 -11.10
N LEU A 24 -3.71 -1.66 -10.14
CA LEU A 24 -3.25 -0.83 -9.03
C LEU A 24 -2.28 0.26 -9.51
N VAL A 25 -1.41 -0.06 -10.48
CA VAL A 25 -0.51 0.92 -11.11
C VAL A 25 -1.34 1.99 -11.81
N LYS A 26 -2.35 1.59 -12.61
CA LYS A 26 -3.25 2.52 -13.29
C LYS A 26 -4.08 3.36 -12.32
N LEU A 27 -4.58 2.76 -11.24
CA LEU A 27 -5.31 3.49 -10.21
C LEU A 27 -4.44 4.55 -9.54
N ASN A 28 -3.16 4.26 -9.30
CA ASN A 28 -2.23 5.24 -8.74
C ASN A 28 -1.98 6.44 -9.66
N GLU A 29 -2.11 6.29 -10.97
CA GLU A 29 -1.98 7.40 -11.92
C GLU A 29 -3.24 8.29 -11.96
N VAL A 30 -4.42 7.71 -11.80
CA VAL A 30 -5.70 8.42 -12.02
C VAL A 30 -6.40 8.87 -10.74
N VAL A 31 -6.14 8.19 -9.61
CA VAL A 31 -6.82 8.47 -8.34
C VAL A 31 -6.01 9.48 -7.54
N PRO A 32 -6.56 10.68 -7.25
CA PRO A 32 -5.92 11.64 -6.35
C PRO A 32 -6.09 11.16 -4.91
N TRP A 33 -5.24 10.24 -4.44
CA TRP A 33 -5.40 9.56 -3.15
C TRP A 33 -5.53 10.48 -1.92
N ASP A 34 -5.00 11.70 -1.97
CA ASP A 34 -5.12 12.68 -0.90
C ASP A 34 -6.57 13.08 -0.57
N VAL A 35 -7.53 12.88 -1.48
CA VAL A 35 -8.96 13.12 -1.19
C VAL A 35 -9.47 12.24 -0.05
N PHE A 36 -8.86 11.07 0.18
CA PHE A 36 -9.21 10.15 1.25
C PHE A 36 -8.63 10.54 2.61
N ARG A 37 -7.67 11.47 2.68
CA ARG A 37 -6.98 11.83 3.93
C ARG A 37 -7.95 12.25 5.04
N LYS A 38 -8.91 13.12 4.75
CA LYS A 38 -9.91 13.59 5.73
C LYS A 38 -10.87 12.47 6.16
N PRO A 39 -11.51 11.71 5.24
CA PRO A 39 -12.29 10.53 5.60
C PRO A 39 -11.51 9.53 6.45
N LEU A 40 -10.26 9.22 6.09
CA LEU A 40 -9.42 8.24 6.77
C LEU A 40 -9.00 8.73 8.16
N ALA A 41 -8.64 10.00 8.33
CA ALA A 41 -8.35 10.56 9.64
C ALA A 41 -9.53 10.41 10.60
N LYS A 42 -10.77 10.62 10.11
CA LYS A 42 -12.00 10.42 10.89
C LYS A 42 -12.28 8.94 11.19
N ALA A 43 -12.09 8.06 10.21
CA ALA A 43 -12.41 6.64 10.33
C ALA A 43 -11.42 5.86 11.20
N LEU A 44 -10.13 6.16 11.08
CA LEU A 44 -9.05 5.41 11.73
C LEU A 44 -8.95 5.65 13.24
N LYS A 45 -9.53 6.75 13.76
CA LYS A 45 -9.60 7.08 15.20
C LYS A 45 -8.25 6.87 15.93
N ARG A 46 -7.15 7.27 15.29
CA ARG A 46 -5.80 7.08 15.84
C ARG A 46 -5.64 7.93 17.09
N SER A 47 -4.83 7.44 18.04
CA SER A 47 -4.47 8.22 19.21
C SER A 47 -3.64 9.44 18.83
N ASP A 48 -3.65 10.45 19.70
CA ASP A 48 -2.85 11.68 19.59
C ASP A 48 -1.33 11.47 19.79
N GLY A 49 -0.89 10.25 20.06
CA GLY A 49 0.50 9.91 20.31
C GLY A 49 1.03 10.33 21.68
N ALA A 50 0.20 10.89 22.56
CA ALA A 50 0.64 11.39 23.88
C ALA A 50 1.18 10.29 24.80
N LYS A 51 0.74 9.04 24.59
CA LYS A 51 1.20 7.86 25.36
C LYS A 51 2.51 7.24 24.83
N GLY A 52 3.13 7.87 23.83
CA GLY A 52 4.30 7.32 23.14
C GLY A 52 3.97 6.12 22.25
N GLY A 53 5.01 5.50 21.68
CA GLY A 53 4.90 4.36 20.77
C GLY A 53 5.34 4.67 19.33
N ARG A 54 5.27 3.65 18.47
CA ARG A 54 5.62 3.81 17.05
C ARG A 54 4.58 4.70 16.36
N PRO A 55 5.00 5.75 15.63
CA PRO A 55 4.09 6.54 14.82
C PRO A 55 3.30 5.65 13.83
N PRO A 56 2.02 5.94 13.60
CA PRO A 56 1.24 5.17 12.66
C PRO A 56 1.68 5.47 11.22
N PHE A 57 1.51 4.51 10.31
CA PHE A 57 1.79 4.70 8.88
C PHE A 57 0.95 5.83 8.27
N ASP A 58 1.46 6.56 7.28
CA ASP A 58 0.65 7.58 6.60
C ASP A 58 -0.60 6.92 6.00
N PRO A 59 -1.82 7.48 6.23
CA PRO A 59 -3.06 6.84 5.80
C PRO A 59 -3.24 6.76 4.28
N VAL A 60 -2.40 7.43 3.48
CA VAL A 60 -2.54 7.55 2.01
C VAL A 60 -1.35 6.89 1.27
N MET A 61 -0.42 6.27 2.00
CA MET A 61 0.80 5.67 1.46
C MET A 61 0.56 4.28 0.86
#